data_AF-A0AAJ4X976-F1
#
_entry.id   AF-A0AAJ4X976-F1
#
_cell.length_a   1.000
_cell.length_b   1.000
_cell.length_c   1.000
_cell.angle_alpha   90.00
_cell.angle_beta   90.00
_cell.angle_gamma   90.00
#
_symmetry.space_group_name_H-M   'P 1'
#
loop_
_entity.id
_entity.type
_entity.pdbx_description
1 polymer ?
#
loop_
_entity_poly.entity_id
_entity_poly.type
_entity_poly.pdbx_seq_one_letter_code
_entity_poly.pdbx_strand_id
1 'polypeptide(L)'
;MAYQDSAIILTWPDATIRGDEKWMMFFKKIGIVKNLNFKVGHTGVVLVNHQTGELLFYDFGRYITPRGYGRARSKDSDPMLEIKVKAKFKHGHIENIQEIIAAIEPLKGAMYGEGRLFFSVANDINFEIAKDYGDKCVEEGTYPYGAVAKNNNNCSRFITRMLMKASKKYHFWHGINLPETIKASPISNIVNVSKTRVVNSYSPSDGFQSFKMDRWKSFFFLVKQLGDNVFRNKANLLPNDLIIGAVNFGSKPISVPKHAKYLGGVGDGAWYYLYERPDSQIEISRYSTLGNLEYVVLGEATQPVDFHEDWEITYDSHLKFTHILQNNQKIRINHIEVLSTEDYKFKNLLERYA
;
A
#
# COMPACT_ATOMS: atom_id res chain seq x y z
N MET A 1 14.23 5.97 -26.16
CA MET A 1 14.73 6.34 -24.82
C MET A 1 15.54 5.19 -24.25
N ALA A 2 16.71 5.47 -23.67
CA ALA A 2 17.52 4.46 -23.00
C ALA A 2 16.89 4.08 -21.65
N TYR A 3 17.04 2.82 -21.25
CA TYR A 3 16.59 2.31 -19.96
C TYR A 3 17.76 2.46 -18.99
N GLN A 4 17.82 3.60 -18.31
CA GLN A 4 18.94 3.97 -17.44
C GLN A 4 18.52 4.14 -15.97
N ASP A 5 17.23 4.17 -15.71
CA ASP A 5 16.68 4.40 -14.39
C ASP A 5 16.70 3.13 -13.53
N SER A 6 16.35 3.29 -12.26
CA SER A 6 16.30 2.19 -11.30
C SER A 6 14.95 2.10 -10.60
N ALA A 7 14.67 0.95 -10.01
CA ALA A 7 13.59 0.75 -9.07
C ALA A 7 14.10 0.02 -7.82
N ILE A 8 13.86 0.58 -6.63
CA ILE A 8 14.21 -0.06 -5.36
C ILE A 8 12.98 -0.87 -4.93
N ILE A 9 13.08 -2.19 -4.97
CA ILE A 9 12.02 -3.07 -4.45
C ILE A 9 12.20 -3.17 -2.95
N LEU A 10 11.20 -2.73 -2.20
CA LEU A 10 11.13 -2.78 -0.74
C LEU A 10 10.24 -3.94 -0.32
N THR A 11 10.69 -4.74 0.63
CA THR A 11 9.95 -5.87 1.18
C THR A 11 10.05 -5.87 2.69
N TRP A 12 8.92 -5.92 3.38
CA TRP A 12 8.84 -6.14 4.82
C TRP A 12 8.36 -7.56 5.07
N PRO A 13 9.27 -8.52 5.31
CA PRO A 13 8.91 -9.93 5.39
C PRO A 13 8.03 -10.21 6.62
N ASP A 14 8.13 -9.37 7.65
CA ASP A 14 7.44 -9.59 8.90
C ASP A 14 5.98 -9.11 8.89
N ALA A 15 5.57 -8.36 7.87
CA ALA A 15 4.20 -7.90 7.72
C ALA A 15 3.22 -9.06 7.51
N THR A 16 2.04 -8.92 8.11
CA THR A 16 0.97 -9.93 8.04
C THR A 16 -0.07 -9.59 6.97
N ILE A 17 -0.56 -10.62 6.27
CA ILE A 17 -1.60 -10.51 5.25
C ILE A 17 -2.70 -11.51 5.58
N ARG A 18 -3.95 -11.06 5.63
CA ARG A 18 -5.09 -11.94 5.81
C ARG A 18 -5.35 -12.82 4.57
N GLY A 19 -5.35 -14.14 4.70
CA GLY A 19 -5.79 -15.09 3.67
C GLY A 19 -7.32 -15.12 3.60
N ASP A 20 -7.89 -14.20 2.83
CA ASP A 20 -9.35 -13.97 2.76
C ASP A 20 -10.03 -14.67 1.56
N GLU A 21 -9.34 -15.65 0.97
CA GLU A 21 -9.81 -16.40 -0.20
C GLU A 21 -10.56 -17.67 0.22
N LYS A 22 -11.59 -18.08 -0.55
CA LYS A 22 -12.47 -19.23 -0.21
C LYS A 22 -11.70 -20.52 0.08
N TRP A 23 -10.65 -20.80 -0.67
CA TRP A 23 -9.83 -21.99 -0.49
C TRP A 23 -8.98 -21.95 0.79
N MET A 24 -8.54 -20.76 1.23
CA MET A 24 -7.87 -20.59 2.52
C MET A 24 -8.84 -20.78 3.69
N MET A 25 -10.05 -20.24 3.56
CA MET A 25 -11.12 -20.48 4.54
C MET A 25 -11.46 -21.99 4.64
N PHE A 26 -11.43 -22.71 3.52
CA PHE A 26 -11.59 -24.17 3.52
C PHE A 26 -10.47 -24.87 4.32
N PHE A 27 -9.19 -24.53 4.08
CA PHE A 27 -8.07 -25.10 4.82
C PHE A 27 -8.11 -24.78 6.33
N LYS A 28 -8.64 -23.62 6.72
CA LYS A 28 -8.91 -23.27 8.12
C LYS A 28 -10.03 -24.13 8.71
N LYS A 29 -11.11 -24.35 7.96
CA LYS A 29 -12.26 -25.17 8.39
C LYS A 29 -11.87 -26.62 8.66
N ILE A 30 -11.01 -27.21 7.82
CA ILE A 30 -10.51 -28.58 8.02
C ILE A 30 -9.31 -28.67 8.98
N GLY A 31 -8.94 -27.54 9.60
CA GLY A 31 -7.93 -27.49 10.66
C GLY A 31 -6.47 -27.54 10.19
N ILE A 32 -6.17 -27.45 8.89
CA ILE A 32 -4.79 -27.38 8.40
C ILE A 32 -4.20 -25.99 8.69
N VAL A 33 -4.97 -24.94 8.41
CA VAL A 33 -4.62 -23.55 8.75
C VAL A 33 -5.18 -23.22 10.12
N LYS A 34 -4.33 -22.77 11.05
CA LYS A 34 -4.70 -22.44 12.42
C LYS A 34 -5.02 -20.96 12.60
N ASN A 35 -4.54 -20.07 11.74
CA ASN A 35 -4.81 -18.63 11.75
C ASN A 35 -4.89 -18.11 10.31
N LEU A 36 -5.86 -17.24 9.98
CA LEU A 36 -5.99 -16.65 8.64
C LEU A 36 -5.09 -15.44 8.40
N ASN A 37 -4.32 -14.95 9.37
CA ASN A 37 -3.35 -13.88 9.19
C ASN A 37 -1.97 -14.48 8.92
N PHE A 38 -1.43 -14.36 7.72
CA PHE A 38 -0.19 -14.99 7.30
C PHE A 38 0.98 -14.03 7.32
N LYS A 39 2.10 -14.41 7.92
CA LYS A 39 3.33 -13.63 7.91
C LYS A 39 4.10 -13.83 6.61
N VAL A 40 3.52 -13.42 5.47
CA VAL A 40 4.10 -13.60 4.12
C VAL A 40 4.74 -12.33 3.57
N GLY A 41 4.68 -11.24 4.35
CA GLY A 41 5.28 -9.95 4.05
C GLY A 41 4.48 -9.07 3.12
N HIS A 42 4.88 -7.81 3.04
CA HIS A 42 4.40 -6.81 2.09
C HIS A 42 5.53 -6.29 1.22
N THR A 43 5.23 -5.80 0.02
CA THR A 43 6.24 -5.20 -0.87
C THR A 43 5.70 -3.97 -1.58
N GLY A 44 6.58 -2.99 -1.74
CA GLY A 44 6.37 -1.78 -2.54
C GLY A 44 7.60 -1.52 -3.41
N VAL A 45 7.51 -0.54 -4.29
CA VAL A 45 8.58 -0.16 -5.21
C VAL A 45 8.79 1.34 -5.17
N VAL A 46 10.04 1.78 -5.09
CA VAL A 46 10.42 3.18 -5.28
C VAL A 46 11.06 3.31 -6.65
N LEU A 47 10.41 4.03 -7.56
CA LEU A 47 10.99 4.42 -8.84
C LEU A 47 12.01 5.52 -8.61
N VAL A 48 13.16 5.42 -9.28
CA VAL A 48 14.29 6.34 -9.12
C VAL A 48 14.60 6.96 -10.47
N ASN A 49 14.34 8.27 -10.61
CA ASN A 49 14.71 9.01 -11.82
C ASN A 49 16.18 9.41 -11.74
N HIS A 50 17.02 8.93 -12.65
CA HIS A 50 18.46 9.20 -12.63
C HIS A 50 18.83 10.63 -13.07
N GLN A 51 17.94 11.32 -13.78
CA GLN A 51 18.18 12.69 -14.22
C GLN A 51 17.85 13.70 -13.12
N THR A 52 16.75 13.50 -12.39
CA THR A 52 16.23 14.47 -11.39
C THR A 52 16.54 14.07 -9.95
N GLY A 53 16.87 12.80 -9.71
CA GLY A 53 16.98 12.21 -8.38
C GLY A 53 15.62 11.98 -7.70
N GLU A 54 14.51 12.13 -8.42
CA GLU A 54 13.16 11.93 -7.87
C GLU A 54 12.92 10.47 -7.43
N LEU A 55 12.22 10.32 -6.31
CA LEU A 55 11.80 9.05 -5.73
C LEU A 55 10.28 8.98 -5.67
N LEU A 56 9.67 8.02 -6.37
CA LEU A 56 8.22 7.80 -6.35
C LEU A 56 7.89 6.41 -5.82
N PHE A 57 7.23 6.34 -4.67
CA PHE A 57 6.76 5.08 -4.09
C PHE A 57 5.41 4.66 -4.68
N TYR A 58 5.30 3.37 -5.00
CA TYR A 58 4.06 2.70 -5.34
C TYR A 58 3.95 1.36 -4.63
N ASP A 59 2.74 0.99 -4.22
CA ASP A 59 2.41 -0.37 -3.83
C ASP A 59 0.98 -0.74 -4.25
N PHE A 60 0.62 -2.02 -4.04
CA PHE A 60 -0.72 -2.52 -4.30
C PHE A 60 -1.17 -3.45 -3.18
N GLY A 61 -2.36 -3.22 -2.65
CA GLY A 61 -2.85 -3.95 -1.49
C GLY A 61 -4.34 -3.68 -1.25
N ARG A 62 -4.87 -4.24 -0.16
CA ARG A 62 -6.31 -4.18 0.16
C ARG A 62 -6.62 -2.95 1.01
N TYR A 63 -6.26 -1.77 0.50
CA TYR A 63 -6.33 -0.50 1.22
C TYR A 63 -7.69 0.16 0.99
N ILE A 64 -8.59 0.11 1.96
CA ILE A 64 -9.91 0.76 1.89
C ILE A 64 -10.63 0.43 0.57
N THR A 65 -10.77 -0.88 0.28
CA THR A 65 -11.43 -1.42 -0.91
C THR A 65 -12.49 -2.45 -0.51
N PRO A 66 -13.47 -2.74 -1.39
CA PRO A 66 -14.40 -3.84 -1.17
C PRO A 66 -13.66 -5.17 -0.97
N ARG A 67 -14.27 -6.08 -0.22
CA ARG A 67 -13.70 -7.40 0.03
C ARG A 67 -13.45 -8.15 -1.30
N GLY A 68 -12.25 -8.72 -1.44
CA GLY A 68 -11.82 -9.38 -2.68
C GLY A 68 -11.10 -8.46 -3.68
N TYR A 69 -10.98 -7.17 -3.38
CA TYR A 69 -10.31 -6.18 -4.21
C TYR A 69 -9.17 -5.49 -3.46
N GLY A 70 -8.29 -4.84 -4.22
CA GLY A 70 -7.24 -3.97 -3.74
C GLY A 70 -7.08 -2.78 -4.67
N ARG A 71 -6.22 -1.82 -4.31
CA ARG A 71 -5.91 -0.65 -5.12
C ARG A 71 -4.41 -0.37 -5.11
N ALA A 72 -3.92 0.34 -6.12
CA ALA A 72 -2.58 0.91 -6.07
C ALA A 72 -2.59 2.21 -5.26
N ARG A 73 -1.42 2.60 -4.75
CA ARG A 73 -1.22 3.87 -4.05
C ARG A 73 0.02 4.58 -4.57
N SER A 74 -0.01 5.91 -4.58
CA SER A 74 1.17 6.77 -4.73
C SER A 74 1.07 7.94 -3.75
N LYS A 75 2.06 8.84 -3.72
CA LYS A 75 1.97 10.11 -2.97
C LYS A 75 0.76 10.97 -3.38
N ASP A 76 0.26 10.81 -4.60
CA ASP A 76 -0.83 11.63 -5.13
C ASP A 76 -2.21 11.13 -4.65
N SER A 77 -2.33 9.84 -4.29
CA SER A 77 -3.53 9.29 -3.66
C SER A 77 -3.43 9.25 -2.13
N ASP A 78 -2.22 9.03 -1.61
CA ASP A 78 -1.94 8.82 -0.19
C ASP A 78 -0.70 9.66 0.19
N PRO A 79 -0.88 10.91 0.68
CA PRO A 79 0.20 11.90 0.81
C PRO A 79 1.31 11.49 1.78
N MET A 80 1.00 10.63 2.75
CA MET A 80 1.98 10.08 3.68
C MET A 80 3.05 9.19 3.00
N LEU A 81 2.88 8.85 1.72
CA LEU A 81 3.84 8.07 0.93
C LEU A 81 4.90 8.94 0.23
N GLU A 82 4.88 10.26 0.43
CA GLU A 82 5.89 11.16 -0.14
C GLU A 82 7.29 10.90 0.43
N ILE A 83 8.27 10.70 -0.46
CA ILE A 83 9.68 10.60 -0.11
C ILE A 83 10.36 11.92 -0.50
N LYS A 84 10.86 12.66 0.51
CA LYS A 84 11.41 14.02 0.32
C LYS A 84 12.89 14.06 -0.07
N VAL A 85 13.65 13.03 0.26
CA VAL A 85 15.07 12.94 -0.11
C VAL A 85 15.21 12.68 -1.61
N LYS A 86 16.30 13.17 -2.21
CA LYS A 86 16.66 12.87 -3.60
C LYS A 86 17.78 11.83 -3.70
N ALA A 87 17.71 11.01 -4.74
CA ALA A 87 18.81 10.13 -5.09
C ALA A 87 20.01 10.93 -5.64
N LYS A 88 21.20 10.55 -5.20
CA LYS A 88 22.49 11.04 -5.67
C LYS A 88 23.19 9.90 -6.41
N PHE A 89 23.90 10.22 -7.48
CA PHE A 89 24.49 9.22 -8.37
C PHE A 89 25.98 9.42 -8.54
N LYS A 90 26.69 8.30 -8.61
CA LYS A 90 28.11 8.25 -8.96
C LYS A 90 28.35 7.09 -9.91
N HIS A 91 28.89 7.39 -11.09
CA HIS A 91 29.10 6.43 -12.18
C HIS A 91 27.81 5.63 -12.55
N GLY A 92 26.65 6.30 -12.56
CA GLY A 92 25.36 5.65 -12.90
C GLY A 92 24.77 4.77 -11.80
N HIS A 93 25.34 4.76 -10.60
CA HIS A 93 24.82 4.02 -9.45
C HIS A 93 24.36 4.96 -8.35
N ILE A 94 23.32 4.56 -7.61
CA ILE A 94 22.81 5.30 -6.44
C ILE A 94 23.91 5.30 -5.36
N GLU A 95 24.45 6.47 -5.05
CA GLU A 95 25.53 6.64 -4.06
C GLU A 95 24.97 6.69 -2.64
N ASN A 96 23.82 7.34 -2.44
CA ASN A 96 23.26 7.61 -1.12
C ASN A 96 22.13 6.63 -0.71
N ILE A 97 22.25 5.35 -1.07
CA ILE A 97 21.19 4.36 -0.78
C ILE A 97 20.88 4.25 0.72
N GLN A 98 21.88 4.39 1.59
CA GLN A 98 21.67 4.37 3.04
C GLN A 98 20.86 5.58 3.53
N GLU A 99 21.09 6.77 2.96
CA GLU A 99 20.33 8.00 3.24
C GLU A 99 18.86 7.82 2.82
N ILE A 100 18.63 7.25 1.63
CA ILE A 100 17.29 6.97 1.11
C ILE A 100 16.54 5.99 2.03
N ILE A 101 17.18 4.90 2.43
CA ILE A 101 16.57 3.88 3.29
C ILE A 101 16.27 4.44 4.69
N ALA A 102 17.16 5.26 5.26
CA ALA A 102 16.91 5.95 6.52
C ALA A 102 15.72 6.92 6.42
N ALA A 103 15.54 7.60 5.29
CA ALA A 103 14.39 8.49 5.07
C ALA A 103 13.06 7.72 4.86
N ILE A 104 13.11 6.47 4.42
CA ILE A 104 11.94 5.59 4.26
C ILE A 104 11.49 4.99 5.59
N GLU A 105 12.41 4.79 6.55
CA GLU A 105 12.10 4.15 7.83
C GLU A 105 10.93 4.82 8.60
N PRO A 106 10.86 6.16 8.74
CA PRO A 106 9.70 6.83 9.34
C PRO A 106 8.37 6.62 8.59
N LEU A 107 8.42 6.33 7.28
CA LEU A 107 7.25 6.08 6.44
C LEU A 107 6.76 4.64 6.50
N LYS A 108 7.51 3.74 7.16
CA LYS A 108 7.23 2.30 7.24
C LYS A 108 5.77 2.00 7.60
N GLY A 109 5.20 2.71 8.58
CA GLY A 109 3.81 2.53 8.98
C GLY A 109 2.82 2.85 7.86
N ALA A 110 2.99 3.98 7.16
CA ALA A 110 2.14 4.37 6.03
C ALA A 110 2.29 3.41 4.83
N MET A 111 3.46 2.80 4.69
CA MET A 111 3.76 1.79 3.67
C MET A 111 3.28 0.38 4.04
N TYR A 112 2.63 0.17 5.19
CA TYR A 112 2.27 -1.14 5.75
C TYR A 112 3.47 -2.10 5.88
N GLY A 113 4.63 -1.52 6.15
CA GLY A 113 5.80 -2.27 6.54
C GLY A 113 5.78 -2.63 8.02
N GLU A 114 6.26 -3.83 8.35
CA GLU A 114 6.50 -4.26 9.72
C GLU A 114 7.87 -4.92 9.84
N GLY A 115 8.50 -4.76 11.00
CA GLY A 115 9.80 -5.36 11.27
C GLY A 115 10.91 -4.80 10.38
N ARG A 116 11.77 -5.71 9.91
CA ARG A 116 12.96 -5.36 9.11
C ARG A 116 12.61 -5.14 7.65
N LEU A 117 13.27 -4.16 7.04
CA LEU A 117 13.19 -3.93 5.61
C LEU A 117 14.23 -4.77 4.89
N PHE A 118 13.81 -5.53 3.88
CA PHE A 118 14.68 -6.17 2.89
C PHE A 118 14.49 -5.44 1.56
N PHE A 119 15.57 -5.23 0.81
CA PHE A 119 15.45 -4.55 -0.48
C PHE A 119 16.50 -4.97 -1.50
N SER A 120 16.21 -4.70 -2.77
CA SER A 120 17.12 -4.89 -3.91
C SER A 120 16.84 -3.86 -4.98
N VAL A 121 17.88 -3.49 -5.73
CA VAL A 121 17.79 -2.48 -6.80
C VAL A 121 17.65 -3.18 -8.15
N ALA A 122 16.56 -2.87 -8.84
CA ALA A 122 16.35 -3.16 -10.26
C ALA A 122 17.01 -2.04 -11.08
N ASN A 123 17.90 -2.40 -11.99
CA ASN A 123 18.44 -1.46 -12.98
C ASN A 123 17.76 -1.67 -14.34
N ASP A 124 18.12 -0.83 -15.30
CA ASP A 124 17.64 -0.85 -16.69
C ASP A 124 16.12 -0.64 -16.76
N ILE A 125 15.62 0.35 -16.01
CA ILE A 125 14.22 0.76 -15.99
C ILE A 125 14.04 2.00 -16.86
N ASN A 126 12.88 2.15 -17.46
CA ASN A 126 12.39 3.41 -18.02
C ASN A 126 11.43 4.03 -16.99
N PHE A 127 11.84 5.14 -16.37
CA PHE A 127 11.07 5.78 -15.29
C PHE A 127 9.67 6.19 -15.75
N GLU A 128 9.55 6.83 -16.91
CA GLU A 128 8.26 7.34 -17.41
C GLU A 128 7.25 6.23 -17.67
N ILE A 129 7.67 5.10 -18.26
CA ILE A 129 6.78 3.94 -18.48
C ILE A 129 6.36 3.29 -17.14
N ALA A 130 7.28 3.21 -16.18
CA ALA A 130 6.98 2.68 -14.85
C ALA A 130 5.99 3.58 -14.09
N LYS A 131 6.21 4.90 -14.15
CA LYS A 131 5.36 5.93 -13.56
C LYS A 131 3.96 5.90 -14.18
N ASP A 132 3.86 5.92 -15.52
CA ASP A 132 2.59 5.82 -16.25
C ASP A 132 1.80 4.57 -15.87
N TYR A 133 2.46 3.41 -15.73
CA TYR A 133 1.79 2.21 -15.24
C TYR A 133 1.30 2.35 -13.80
N GLY A 134 2.12 2.89 -12.90
CA GLY A 134 1.74 3.12 -11.50
C GLY A 134 0.54 4.06 -11.38
N ASP A 135 0.61 5.21 -12.06
CA ASP A 135 -0.42 6.24 -12.05
C ASP A 135 -1.74 5.73 -12.63
N LYS A 136 -1.69 5.01 -13.75
CA LYS A 136 -2.90 4.36 -14.33
C LYS A 136 -3.54 3.38 -13.36
N CYS A 137 -2.76 2.58 -12.64
CA CYS A 137 -3.30 1.68 -11.62
C CYS A 137 -3.87 2.41 -10.40
N VAL A 138 -3.33 3.58 -10.04
CA VAL A 138 -3.90 4.44 -8.99
C VAL A 138 -5.25 5.01 -9.46
N GLU A 139 -5.31 5.49 -10.70
CA GLU A 139 -6.54 6.06 -11.29
C GLU A 139 -7.64 5.03 -11.56
N GLU A 140 -7.26 3.80 -11.91
CA GLU A 140 -8.19 2.67 -12.06
C GLU A 140 -8.90 2.33 -10.73
N GLY A 141 -8.27 2.65 -9.59
CA GLY A 141 -8.84 2.45 -8.26
C GLY A 141 -8.97 0.98 -7.89
N THR A 142 -10.16 0.57 -7.49
CA THR A 142 -10.46 -0.79 -7.04
C THR A 142 -10.26 -1.83 -8.17
N TYR A 143 -9.37 -2.80 -7.93
CA TYR A 143 -9.01 -3.87 -8.86
C TYR A 143 -9.01 -5.25 -8.17
N PRO A 144 -9.43 -6.35 -8.85
CA PRO A 144 -9.47 -7.68 -8.24
C PRO A 144 -8.15 -8.11 -7.58
N TYR A 145 -8.21 -8.48 -6.29
CA TYR A 145 -7.05 -8.89 -5.51
C TYR A 145 -7.00 -10.41 -5.38
N GLY A 146 -5.81 -11.02 -5.46
CA GLY A 146 -5.68 -12.44 -5.16
C GLY A 146 -4.29 -13.04 -5.31
N ALA A 147 -4.08 -14.17 -4.65
CA ALA A 147 -2.79 -14.84 -4.63
C ALA A 147 -2.50 -15.56 -5.96
N VAL A 148 -3.49 -16.26 -6.52
CA VAL A 148 -3.27 -17.22 -7.63
C VAL A 148 -3.97 -16.85 -8.95
N ALA A 149 -5.19 -16.30 -8.89
CA ALA A 149 -6.06 -16.10 -10.05
C ALA A 149 -5.41 -15.23 -11.15
N LYS A 150 -5.49 -15.65 -12.42
CA LYS A 150 -4.72 -15.08 -13.54
C LYS A 150 -4.90 -13.57 -13.71
N ASN A 151 -6.11 -13.04 -13.53
CA ASN A 151 -6.38 -11.62 -13.78
C ASN A 151 -6.27 -10.75 -12.53
N ASN A 152 -6.17 -11.34 -11.34
CA ASN A 152 -6.04 -10.59 -10.10
C ASN A 152 -4.66 -9.93 -9.99
N ASN A 153 -4.54 -8.99 -9.07
CA ASN A 153 -3.27 -8.39 -8.69
C ASN A 153 -2.99 -8.62 -7.20
N ASN A 154 -1.74 -8.44 -6.81
CA ASN A 154 -1.29 -8.36 -5.42
C ASN A 154 0.00 -7.53 -5.39
N CYS A 155 0.52 -7.21 -4.20
CA CYS A 155 1.72 -6.39 -4.04
C CYS A 155 2.89 -6.85 -4.94
N SER A 156 3.21 -8.13 -4.92
CA SER A 156 4.31 -8.70 -5.71
C SER A 156 4.06 -8.73 -7.22
N ARG A 157 2.83 -9.02 -7.63
CA ARG A 157 2.45 -9.07 -9.05
C ARG A 157 2.37 -7.68 -9.65
N PHE A 158 1.99 -6.69 -8.88
CA PHE A 158 1.97 -5.30 -9.29
C PHE A 158 3.38 -4.84 -9.69
N ILE A 159 4.38 -5.09 -8.83
CA ILE A 159 5.79 -4.78 -9.11
C ILE A 159 6.29 -5.58 -10.31
N THR A 160 5.97 -6.88 -10.38
CA THR A 160 6.37 -7.74 -11.51
C THR A 160 5.87 -7.19 -12.85
N ARG A 161 4.58 -6.81 -12.91
CA ARG A 161 3.95 -6.25 -14.12
C ARG A 161 4.53 -4.89 -14.49
N MET A 162 4.79 -4.03 -13.50
CA MET A 162 5.45 -2.74 -13.68
C MET A 162 6.83 -2.94 -14.33
N LEU A 163 7.66 -3.80 -13.75
CA LEU A 163 8.99 -4.11 -14.25
C LEU A 163 8.97 -4.70 -15.67
N MET A 164 8.03 -5.59 -15.97
CA MET A 164 7.87 -6.18 -17.31
C MET A 164 7.45 -5.16 -18.38
N LYS A 165 6.73 -4.10 -18.00
CA LYS A 165 6.38 -2.99 -18.92
C LYS A 165 7.54 -2.01 -19.07
N ALA A 166 8.21 -1.71 -17.97
CA ALA A 166 9.20 -0.65 -17.88
C ALA A 166 10.65 -1.10 -18.11
N SER A 167 10.90 -2.36 -18.47
CA SER A 167 12.24 -2.86 -18.80
C SER A 167 12.22 -3.94 -19.85
N LYS A 168 13.20 -3.92 -20.77
CA LYS A 168 13.41 -5.03 -21.72
C LYS A 168 13.96 -6.29 -21.06
N LYS A 169 14.56 -6.16 -19.87
CA LYS A 169 15.15 -7.28 -19.11
C LYS A 169 14.06 -8.24 -18.62
N TYR A 170 12.96 -7.70 -18.12
CA TYR A 170 11.90 -8.48 -17.49
C TYR A 170 10.83 -8.83 -18.52
N HIS A 171 10.65 -10.12 -18.75
CA HIS A 171 9.69 -10.66 -19.72
C HIS A 171 8.94 -11.84 -19.08
N PHE A 172 7.98 -12.41 -19.81
CA PHE A 172 7.08 -13.44 -19.27
C PHE A 172 7.82 -14.63 -18.63
N TRP A 173 8.94 -15.06 -19.23
CA TRP A 173 9.75 -16.19 -18.75
C TRP A 173 10.80 -15.81 -17.69
N HIS A 174 10.92 -14.53 -17.36
CA HIS A 174 11.88 -14.08 -16.36
C HIS A 174 11.48 -14.56 -14.96
N GLY A 175 12.47 -14.88 -14.10
CA GLY A 175 12.24 -15.39 -12.74
C GLY A 175 11.48 -14.44 -11.81
N ILE A 176 11.26 -13.19 -12.22
CA ILE A 176 10.41 -12.23 -11.49
C ILE A 176 8.92 -12.57 -11.66
N ASN A 177 8.53 -13.11 -12.82
CA ASN A 177 7.17 -13.53 -13.13
C ASN A 177 6.96 -15.04 -12.88
N LEU A 178 7.99 -15.85 -13.13
CA LEU A 178 8.02 -17.28 -12.84
C LEU A 178 9.04 -17.59 -11.73
N PRO A 179 8.72 -17.25 -10.47
CA PRO A 179 9.61 -17.44 -9.33
C PRO A 179 9.72 -18.93 -8.98
N GLU A 180 10.43 -19.22 -7.90
CA GLU A 180 10.56 -20.54 -7.26
C GLU A 180 9.23 -21.12 -6.71
N THR A 181 8.13 -20.36 -6.81
CA THR A 181 6.77 -20.70 -6.37
C THR A 181 5.78 -20.55 -7.54
N ILE A 182 4.49 -20.81 -7.28
CA ILE A 182 3.44 -20.68 -8.31
C ILE A 182 3.27 -19.23 -8.79
N LYS A 183 3.43 -18.24 -7.88
CA LYS A 183 3.29 -16.80 -8.15
C LYS A 183 4.27 -15.99 -7.30
N ALA A 184 4.63 -14.81 -7.80
CA ALA A 184 5.54 -13.87 -7.14
C ALA A 184 5.10 -13.58 -5.70
N SER A 185 6.06 -13.73 -4.77
CA SER A 185 6.00 -13.33 -3.37
C SER A 185 6.96 -12.16 -3.09
N PRO A 186 6.80 -11.44 -1.96
CA PRO A 186 7.63 -10.28 -1.63
C PRO A 186 9.14 -10.58 -1.64
N ILE A 187 9.54 -11.73 -1.07
CA ILE A 187 10.96 -12.16 -1.07
C ILE A 187 11.41 -12.58 -2.46
N SER A 188 10.57 -13.28 -3.22
CA SER A 188 10.91 -13.67 -4.58
C SER A 188 11.17 -12.45 -5.48
N ASN A 189 10.51 -11.30 -5.23
CA ASN A 189 10.73 -10.09 -6.02
C ASN A 189 12.16 -9.56 -5.86
N ILE A 190 12.61 -9.37 -4.62
CA ILE A 190 13.97 -8.88 -4.33
C ILE A 190 15.04 -9.89 -4.76
N VAL A 191 14.79 -11.19 -4.60
CA VAL A 191 15.73 -12.24 -4.99
C VAL A 191 15.86 -12.33 -6.52
N ASN A 192 14.76 -12.21 -7.27
CA ASN A 192 14.76 -12.40 -8.72
C ASN A 192 15.08 -11.14 -9.53
N VAL A 193 15.05 -9.95 -8.92
CA VAL A 193 15.46 -8.72 -9.62
C VAL A 193 16.99 -8.57 -9.70
N SER A 194 17.70 -9.07 -8.68
CA SER A 194 19.15 -9.00 -8.53
C SER A 194 19.83 -10.20 -9.20
N LYS A 195 20.66 -9.98 -10.23
CA LYS A 195 21.43 -11.05 -10.88
C LYS A 195 22.45 -11.69 -9.91
N THR A 196 23.08 -10.87 -9.05
CA THR A 196 24.07 -11.31 -8.07
C THR A 196 23.44 -12.00 -6.86
N ARG A 197 22.12 -11.95 -6.73
CA ARG A 197 21.35 -12.51 -5.59
C ARG A 197 21.76 -11.91 -4.25
N VAL A 198 22.38 -10.73 -4.28
CA VAL A 198 22.63 -9.92 -3.09
C VAL A 198 21.34 -9.19 -2.74
N VAL A 199 20.90 -9.40 -1.51
CA VAL A 199 19.79 -8.71 -0.87
C VAL A 199 20.37 -7.86 0.25
N ASN A 200 19.86 -6.64 0.39
CA ASN A 200 20.20 -5.77 1.50
C ASN A 200 19.08 -5.77 2.53
N SER A 201 19.41 -5.52 3.79
CA SER A 201 18.42 -5.31 4.84
C SER A 201 18.78 -4.14 5.74
N TYR A 202 17.75 -3.59 6.37
CA TYR A 202 17.87 -2.51 7.33
C TYR A 202 16.85 -2.66 8.46
N SER A 203 17.31 -2.39 9.68
CA SER A 203 16.49 -2.07 10.85
C SER A 203 17.27 -1.08 11.72
N PRO A 204 16.60 -0.27 12.57
CA PRO A 204 17.30 0.60 13.50
C PRO A 204 18.25 -0.14 14.45
N SER A 205 17.93 -1.39 14.82
CA SER A 205 18.75 -2.20 15.73
C SER A 205 19.95 -2.83 15.04
N ASP A 206 19.78 -3.32 13.81
CA ASP A 206 20.78 -4.17 13.14
C ASP A 206 21.61 -3.40 12.11
N GLY A 207 21.23 -2.14 11.83
CA GLY A 207 21.83 -1.30 10.82
C GLY A 207 21.68 -1.86 9.41
N PHE A 208 22.53 -1.39 8.50
CA PHE A 208 22.56 -1.87 7.12
C PHE A 208 23.33 -3.18 7.01
N GLN A 209 22.74 -4.17 6.34
CA GLN A 209 23.38 -5.47 6.10
C GLN A 209 23.18 -5.90 4.65
N SER A 210 24.09 -6.73 4.15
CA SER A 210 24.00 -7.36 2.83
C SER A 210 24.29 -8.85 2.93
N PHE A 211 23.49 -9.67 2.26
CA PHE A 211 23.66 -11.12 2.25
C PHE A 211 23.21 -11.74 0.92
N LYS A 212 23.68 -12.95 0.64
CA LYS A 212 23.27 -13.71 -0.55
C LYS A 212 22.03 -14.57 -0.25
N MET A 213 20.99 -14.38 -1.06
CA MET A 213 19.77 -15.16 -1.01
C MET A 213 19.43 -15.70 -2.40
N ASP A 214 19.71 -16.98 -2.64
CA ASP A 214 19.33 -17.66 -3.86
C ASP A 214 17.84 -18.06 -3.85
N ARG A 215 17.37 -18.64 -4.96
CA ARG A 215 15.97 -19.06 -5.15
C ARG A 215 15.55 -20.18 -4.20
N TRP A 216 16.47 -21.06 -3.79
CA TRP A 216 16.16 -22.12 -2.82
C TRP A 216 15.98 -21.55 -1.43
N LYS A 217 16.87 -20.64 -1.01
CA LYS A 217 16.72 -19.91 0.26
C LYS A 217 15.43 -19.10 0.29
N SER A 218 15.06 -18.46 -0.82
CA SER A 218 13.77 -17.77 -0.99
C SER A 218 12.58 -18.70 -0.78
N PHE A 219 12.61 -19.87 -1.43
CA PHE A 219 11.57 -20.89 -1.27
C PHE A 219 11.43 -21.36 0.18
N PHE A 220 12.54 -21.77 0.81
CA PHE A 220 12.53 -22.23 2.19
C PHE A 220 12.14 -21.14 3.18
N PHE A 221 12.46 -19.87 2.89
CA PHE A 221 12.00 -18.74 3.68
C PHE A 221 10.46 -18.64 3.66
N LEU A 222 9.84 -18.73 2.48
CA LEU A 222 8.39 -18.73 2.36
C LEU A 222 7.76 -19.94 3.07
N VAL A 223 8.33 -21.14 2.90
CA VAL A 223 7.85 -22.35 3.60
C VAL A 223 7.91 -22.17 5.11
N LYS A 224 9.01 -21.62 5.63
CA LYS A 224 9.17 -21.32 7.06
C LYS A 224 8.09 -20.37 7.56
N GLN A 225 7.81 -19.31 6.80
CA GLN A 225 6.77 -18.32 7.12
C GLN A 225 5.36 -18.91 7.11
N LEU A 226 5.01 -19.68 6.07
CA LEU A 226 3.71 -20.35 6.00
C LEU A 226 3.53 -21.38 7.13
N GLY A 227 4.62 -21.98 7.61
CA GLY A 227 4.61 -22.87 8.76
C GLY A 227 4.08 -22.22 10.05
N ASP A 228 4.22 -20.90 10.21
CA ASP A 228 3.72 -20.19 11.39
C ASP A 228 2.19 -20.27 11.52
N ASN A 229 1.48 -20.46 10.39
CA ASN A 229 0.03 -20.63 10.34
C ASN A 229 -0.43 -22.09 10.49
N VAL A 230 0.48 -23.07 10.48
CA VAL A 230 0.17 -24.50 10.58
C VAL A 230 0.39 -25.03 11.99
N PHE A 231 1.44 -24.56 12.67
CA PHE A 231 1.76 -24.98 14.04
C PHE A 231 1.00 -24.12 15.08
N ARG A 232 0.18 -24.75 15.92
CA ARG A 232 -0.70 -24.05 16.88
C ARG A 232 0.04 -23.04 17.77
N ASN A 233 1.18 -23.43 18.34
CA ASN A 233 1.95 -22.58 19.25
C ASN A 233 2.42 -21.28 18.57
N LYS A 234 2.73 -21.34 17.27
CA LYS A 234 3.12 -20.19 16.47
C LYS A 234 1.92 -19.38 15.99
N ALA A 235 0.85 -20.07 15.59
CA ALA A 235 -0.36 -19.42 15.12
C ALA A 235 -1.05 -18.57 16.19
N ASN A 236 -0.87 -18.92 17.47
CA ASN A 236 -1.35 -18.14 18.60
C ASN A 236 -0.58 -16.81 18.81
N LEU A 237 0.60 -16.65 18.20
CA LEU A 237 1.38 -15.40 18.24
C LEU A 237 0.94 -14.41 17.14
N LEU A 238 0.11 -14.86 16.20
CA LEU A 238 -0.43 -14.02 15.14
C LEU A 238 -1.67 -13.26 15.62
N PRO A 239 -2.01 -12.12 14.99
CA PRO A 239 -3.22 -11.37 15.32
C PRO A 239 -4.47 -12.24 15.25
N ASN A 240 -5.48 -11.88 16.04
CA ASN A 240 -6.76 -12.58 16.06
C ASN A 240 -7.42 -12.57 14.66
N ASP A 241 -7.84 -13.74 14.18
CA ASP A 241 -8.45 -13.89 12.86
C ASP A 241 -9.98 -13.84 12.84
N LEU A 242 -10.63 -13.72 14.01
CA LEU A 242 -12.09 -13.51 14.11
C LEU A 242 -12.51 -12.15 13.56
N ILE A 243 -11.65 -11.14 13.70
CA ILE A 243 -11.88 -9.79 13.18
C ILE A 243 -11.29 -9.71 11.76
N ILE A 244 -12.09 -9.25 10.80
CA ILE A 244 -11.65 -9.07 9.41
C ILE A 244 -10.96 -7.72 9.28
N GLY A 245 -9.69 -7.65 9.70
CA GLY A 245 -8.85 -6.46 9.54
C GLY A 245 -9.55 -5.18 10.00
N ALA A 246 -9.59 -4.19 9.12
CA ALA A 246 -10.20 -2.88 9.38
C ALA A 246 -11.58 -2.69 8.72
N VAL A 247 -12.30 -3.78 8.39
CA VAL A 247 -13.62 -3.68 7.74
C VAL A 247 -14.63 -2.94 8.63
N ASN A 248 -14.62 -3.23 9.93
CA ASN A 248 -15.43 -2.54 10.92
C ASN A 248 -14.52 -1.79 11.88
N PHE A 249 -14.94 -0.60 12.32
CA PHE A 249 -14.24 0.10 13.40
C PHE A 249 -14.66 -0.46 14.76
N GLY A 250 -13.72 -0.57 15.70
CA GLY A 250 -14.02 -1.01 17.08
C GLY A 250 -14.59 0.13 17.92
N SER A 251 -13.93 1.28 17.92
CA SER A 251 -14.37 2.52 18.56
C SER A 251 -13.91 3.71 17.73
N LYS A 252 -14.71 4.78 17.72
CA LYS A 252 -14.32 6.02 17.03
C LYS A 252 -13.32 6.80 17.89
N PRO A 253 -12.14 7.16 17.37
CA PRO A 253 -11.18 7.96 18.13
C PRO A 253 -11.76 9.31 18.54
N ILE A 254 -11.29 9.79 19.70
CA ILE A 254 -11.73 11.06 20.28
C ILE A 254 -11.36 12.26 19.38
N SER A 255 -10.27 12.16 18.62
CA SER A 255 -9.83 13.17 17.67
C SER A 255 -10.65 13.22 16.36
N VAL A 256 -11.60 12.30 16.15
CA VAL A 256 -12.43 12.25 14.94
C VAL A 256 -13.77 12.95 15.20
N PRO A 257 -14.25 13.81 14.27
CA PRO A 257 -15.52 14.53 14.39
C PRO A 257 -16.75 13.63 14.64
N LYS A 258 -17.77 14.20 15.27
CA LYS A 258 -18.99 13.46 15.67
C LYS A 258 -19.75 12.88 14.48
N HIS A 259 -19.80 13.59 13.37
CA HIS A 259 -20.54 13.17 12.17
C HIS A 259 -19.68 12.50 11.10
N ALA A 260 -18.40 12.20 11.40
CA ALA A 260 -17.53 11.49 10.48
C ALA A 260 -18.03 10.07 10.18
N LYS A 261 -17.94 9.64 8.92
CA LYS A 261 -18.30 8.32 8.42
C LYS A 261 -17.05 7.45 8.26
N TYR A 262 -17.14 6.19 8.67
CA TYR A 262 -16.04 5.23 8.53
C TYR A 262 -16.13 4.49 7.20
N LEU A 263 -15.01 4.33 6.50
CA LEU A 263 -14.88 3.46 5.34
C LEU A 263 -13.81 2.41 5.62
N GLY A 264 -14.22 1.15 5.71
CA GLY A 264 -13.35 0.03 6.04
C GLY A 264 -13.00 -0.86 4.85
N GLY A 265 -11.82 -1.45 4.91
CA GLY A 265 -11.32 -2.49 4.01
C GLY A 265 -10.52 -3.55 4.78
N VAL A 266 -10.14 -4.63 4.11
CA VAL A 266 -9.45 -5.76 4.78
C VAL A 266 -8.08 -5.36 5.33
N GLY A 267 -7.31 -4.54 4.61
CA GLY A 267 -5.98 -4.12 5.02
C GLY A 267 -5.91 -2.77 5.71
N ASP A 268 -6.95 -1.93 5.56
CA ASP A 268 -6.95 -0.55 6.08
C ASP A 268 -8.38 0.02 6.20
N GLY A 269 -8.53 1.10 6.97
CA GLY A 269 -9.75 1.89 7.06
C GLY A 269 -9.46 3.36 7.34
N ALA A 270 -10.44 4.22 7.11
CA ALA A 270 -10.32 5.65 7.41
C ALA A 270 -11.67 6.27 7.78
N TRP A 271 -11.59 7.40 8.47
CA TRP A 271 -12.75 8.25 8.76
C TRP A 271 -12.76 9.45 7.82
N TYR A 272 -13.95 9.81 7.37
CA TYR A 272 -14.19 10.96 6.50
C TYR A 272 -15.22 11.88 7.15
N TYR A 273 -14.87 13.15 7.32
CA TYR A 273 -15.79 14.20 7.73
C TYR A 273 -15.98 15.15 6.55
N LEU A 274 -17.22 15.38 6.17
CA LEU A 274 -17.61 16.26 5.07
C LEU A 274 -18.46 17.39 5.64
N TYR A 275 -18.17 18.61 5.24
CA TYR A 275 -18.89 19.81 5.64
C TYR A 275 -19.16 20.68 4.40
N GLU A 276 -20.43 20.97 4.13
CA GLU A 276 -20.82 21.91 3.09
C GLU A 276 -20.63 23.35 3.59
N ARG A 277 -19.82 24.12 2.86
CA ARG A 277 -19.57 25.52 3.14
C ARG A 277 -20.68 26.41 2.55
N PRO A 278 -20.82 27.66 3.02
CA PRO A 278 -21.80 28.61 2.46
C PRO A 278 -21.63 28.92 0.96
N ASP A 279 -20.45 28.68 0.40
CA ASP A 279 -20.13 28.82 -1.03
C ASP A 279 -20.39 27.54 -1.84
N SER A 280 -21.11 26.57 -1.27
CA SER A 280 -21.43 25.25 -1.84
C SER A 280 -20.22 24.35 -2.12
N GLN A 281 -19.02 24.75 -1.70
CA GLN A 281 -17.86 23.87 -1.71
C GLN A 281 -17.92 22.90 -0.53
N ILE A 282 -17.34 21.72 -0.72
CA ILE A 282 -17.32 20.66 0.29
C ILE A 282 -15.93 20.60 0.90
N GLU A 283 -15.83 20.90 2.18
CA GLU A 283 -14.63 20.65 2.98
C GLU A 283 -14.59 19.18 3.40
N ILE A 284 -13.51 18.48 3.09
CA ILE A 284 -13.35 17.05 3.37
C ILE A 284 -12.10 16.84 4.20
N SER A 285 -12.27 16.27 5.39
CA SER A 285 -11.18 15.84 6.27
C SER A 285 -11.09 14.32 6.30
N ARG A 286 -9.92 13.75 6.01
CA ARG A 286 -9.64 12.31 6.19
C ARG A 286 -8.78 12.07 7.41
N TYR A 287 -9.18 11.11 8.23
CA TYR A 287 -8.42 10.65 9.39
C TYR A 287 -8.10 9.16 9.27
N SER A 288 -6.95 8.76 9.79
CA SER A 288 -6.59 7.34 9.94
C SER A 288 -7.52 6.62 10.93
N THR A 289 -7.44 5.29 10.99
CA THR A 289 -8.17 4.50 12.01
C THR A 289 -7.83 4.90 13.46
N LEU A 290 -6.64 5.47 13.68
CA LEU A 290 -6.18 5.97 14.99
C LEU A 290 -6.64 7.41 15.25
N GLY A 291 -7.27 8.06 14.27
CA GLY A 291 -7.76 9.43 14.38
C GLY A 291 -6.71 10.50 14.12
N ASN A 292 -5.62 10.17 13.45
CA ASN A 292 -4.66 11.16 12.96
C ASN A 292 -5.25 11.83 11.72
N LEU A 293 -5.29 13.16 11.69
CA LEU A 293 -5.69 13.92 10.50
C LEU A 293 -4.61 13.77 9.42
N GLU A 294 -4.98 13.20 8.27
CA GLU A 294 -4.04 12.90 7.19
C GLU A 294 -4.02 13.99 6.11
N TYR A 295 -5.20 14.52 5.77
CA TYR A 295 -5.34 15.66 4.86
C TYR A 295 -6.71 16.33 5.01
N VAL A 296 -6.77 17.59 4.58
CA VAL A 296 -8.00 18.36 4.39
C VAL A 296 -8.00 18.90 2.97
N VAL A 297 -9.15 18.86 2.30
CA VAL A 297 -9.31 19.35 0.93
C VAL A 297 -10.61 20.13 0.79
N LEU A 298 -10.65 21.03 -0.17
CA LEU A 298 -11.89 21.56 -0.73
C LEU A 298 -12.21 20.80 -2.00
N GLY A 299 -13.48 20.52 -2.22
CA GLY A 299 -13.95 19.84 -3.40
C GLY A 299 -15.30 20.32 -3.90
N GLU A 300 -15.56 19.99 -5.16
CA GLU A 300 -16.81 20.27 -5.86
C GLU A 300 -17.44 18.95 -6.30
N ALA A 301 -18.71 18.76 -5.93
CA ALA A 301 -19.46 17.59 -6.32
C ALA A 301 -19.83 17.66 -7.81
N THR A 302 -19.71 16.53 -8.49
CA THR A 302 -20.13 16.38 -9.90
C THR A 302 -21.64 16.48 -10.10
N GLN A 303 -22.40 16.31 -9.01
CA GLN A 303 -23.86 16.41 -8.95
C GLN A 303 -24.24 17.00 -7.58
N PRO A 304 -25.40 17.68 -7.43
CA PRO A 304 -25.85 18.18 -6.13
C PRO A 304 -25.89 17.08 -5.07
N VAL A 305 -25.45 17.42 -3.86
CA VAL A 305 -25.47 16.55 -2.68
C VAL A 305 -26.32 17.23 -1.63
N ASP A 306 -27.30 16.51 -1.08
CA ASP A 306 -28.09 17.02 0.05
C ASP A 306 -27.53 16.45 1.36
N PHE A 307 -26.78 17.25 2.12
CA PHE A 307 -26.22 16.80 3.40
C PHE A 307 -27.26 16.67 4.53
N HIS A 308 -28.53 17.04 4.29
CA HIS A 308 -29.64 16.80 5.21
C HIS A 308 -30.27 15.41 5.03
N GLU A 309 -30.07 14.78 3.88
CA GLU A 309 -30.51 13.42 3.57
C GLU A 309 -29.43 12.38 3.93
N ASP A 310 -29.82 11.11 3.98
CA ASP A 310 -28.88 10.03 4.25
C ASP A 310 -27.84 9.90 3.12
N TRP A 311 -26.57 9.83 3.53
CA TRP A 311 -25.44 9.55 2.66
C TRP A 311 -24.38 8.70 3.36
N GLU A 312 -23.62 7.98 2.54
CA GLU A 312 -22.50 7.15 2.98
C GLU A 312 -21.24 7.51 2.20
N ILE A 313 -20.08 7.46 2.88
CA ILE A 313 -18.80 7.44 2.19
C ILE A 313 -18.63 6.11 1.45
N THR A 314 -18.04 6.10 0.26
CA THR A 314 -17.84 4.85 -0.50
C THR A 314 -16.44 4.72 -1.09
N TYR A 315 -16.17 3.54 -1.65
CA TYR A 315 -14.87 3.12 -2.18
C TYR A 315 -14.39 3.97 -3.36
N ASP A 316 -13.08 3.88 -3.63
CA ASP A 316 -12.34 4.79 -4.50
C ASP A 316 -12.35 6.23 -3.96
N SER A 317 -12.18 6.40 -2.66
CA SER A 317 -11.99 7.69 -2.00
C SER A 317 -10.55 7.82 -1.52
N HIS A 318 -9.85 8.88 -1.93
CA HIS A 318 -8.45 9.17 -1.60
C HIS A 318 -8.10 10.63 -1.94
N LEU A 319 -6.84 11.06 -1.82
CA LEU A 319 -6.49 12.49 -1.95
C LEU A 319 -6.88 13.14 -3.29
N LYS A 320 -6.94 12.41 -4.41
CA LYS A 320 -7.37 13.01 -5.70
C LYS A 320 -8.88 13.28 -5.81
N PHE A 321 -9.71 12.51 -5.10
CA PHE A 321 -11.17 12.61 -5.15
C PHE A 321 -11.82 11.75 -4.08
N THR A 322 -13.03 12.13 -3.68
CA THR A 322 -13.86 11.40 -2.74
C THR A 322 -15.16 10.97 -3.43
N HIS A 323 -15.66 9.80 -3.08
CA HIS A 323 -16.96 9.33 -3.53
C HIS A 323 -17.90 9.13 -2.34
N ILE A 324 -19.14 9.57 -2.52
CA ILE A 324 -20.25 9.27 -1.61
C ILE A 324 -21.33 8.50 -2.35
N LEU A 325 -22.16 7.78 -1.60
CA LEU A 325 -23.42 7.19 -2.04
C LEU A 325 -24.56 7.98 -1.44
N GLN A 326 -25.46 8.47 -2.29
CA GLN A 326 -26.73 9.07 -1.90
C GLN A 326 -27.79 8.64 -2.92
N ASN A 327 -28.97 8.23 -2.45
CA ASN A 327 -30.05 7.74 -3.33
C ASN A 327 -29.62 6.64 -4.32
N ASN A 328 -28.77 5.70 -3.86
CA ASN A 328 -28.15 4.63 -4.68
C ASN A 328 -27.29 5.13 -5.85
N GLN A 329 -26.89 6.41 -5.87
CA GLN A 329 -26.00 6.97 -6.86
C GLN A 329 -24.63 7.26 -6.25
N LYS A 330 -23.57 6.82 -6.94
CA LYS A 330 -22.19 7.15 -6.59
C LYS A 330 -21.87 8.55 -7.12
N ILE A 331 -21.75 9.53 -6.22
CA ILE A 331 -21.42 10.91 -6.55
C ILE A 331 -19.94 11.12 -6.29
N ARG A 332 -19.24 11.65 -7.29
CA ARG A 332 -17.81 12.01 -7.18
C ARG A 332 -17.68 13.47 -6.76
N ILE A 333 -16.80 13.73 -5.82
CA ILE A 333 -16.36 15.05 -5.41
C ILE A 333 -14.91 15.21 -5.86
N ASN A 334 -14.67 16.15 -6.78
CA ASN A 334 -13.35 16.46 -7.28
C ASN A 334 -12.65 17.39 -6.29
N HIS A 335 -11.44 17.05 -5.87
CA HIS A 335 -10.68 17.91 -4.97
C HIS A 335 -9.97 19.00 -5.78
N ILE A 336 -10.24 20.26 -5.42
CA ILE A 336 -9.76 21.45 -6.13
C ILE A 336 -8.60 22.13 -5.40
N GLU A 337 -8.51 21.94 -4.08
CA GLU A 337 -7.48 22.55 -3.24
C GLU A 337 -7.15 21.63 -2.05
N VAL A 338 -5.86 21.53 -1.70
CA VAL A 338 -5.41 20.88 -0.47
C VAL A 338 -5.16 21.96 0.58
N LEU A 339 -5.84 21.85 1.71
CA LEU A 339 -5.74 22.80 2.82
C LEU A 339 -4.70 22.35 3.86
N SER A 340 -4.13 23.32 4.58
CA SER A 340 -3.17 23.06 5.66
C SER A 340 -3.82 22.30 6.80
N THR A 341 -3.27 21.16 7.22
CA THR A 341 -3.81 20.37 8.34
C THR A 341 -3.69 21.07 9.69
N GLU A 342 -2.77 22.02 9.86
CA GLU A 342 -2.58 22.74 11.13
C GLU A 342 -3.80 23.59 11.50
N ASP A 343 -4.44 24.21 10.50
CA ASP A 343 -5.62 25.05 10.70
C ASP A 343 -6.86 24.23 11.11
N TYR A 344 -6.84 22.92 10.87
CA TYR A 344 -7.99 22.01 11.02
C TYR A 344 -7.86 21.02 12.17
N LYS A 345 -6.70 20.97 12.82
CA LYS A 345 -6.40 20.02 13.90
C LYS A 345 -7.40 20.10 15.06
N PHE A 346 -7.94 21.29 15.32
CA PHE A 346 -8.91 21.53 16.40
C PHE A 346 -10.26 22.08 15.92
N LYS A 347 -10.33 22.61 14.69
CA LYS A 347 -11.54 23.24 14.13
C LYS A 347 -12.75 22.32 14.20
N ASN A 348 -12.58 21.08 13.73
CA ASN A 348 -13.68 20.11 13.62
C ASN A 348 -13.93 19.33 14.94
N LEU A 349 -13.20 19.65 16.01
CA LEU A 349 -13.39 19.10 17.36
C LEU A 349 -14.23 20.01 18.27
N LEU A 350 -14.49 21.25 17.87
CA LEU A 350 -15.21 22.24 18.68
C LEU A 350 -16.70 21.91 18.86
N GLU A 351 -17.28 21.02 18.04
CA GLU A 351 -18.63 20.45 18.24
C GLU A 351 -18.77 19.59 19.52
N ARG A 352 -17.69 19.42 20.30
CA ARG A 352 -17.69 18.63 21.55
C ARG A 352 -18.18 19.39 22.79
N TYR A 353 -18.33 20.70 22.70
CA TYR A 353 -18.69 21.55 23.86
C TYR A 353 -19.94 22.43 23.64
N ALA A 354 -20.63 22.28 22.50
CA ALA A 354 -21.89 22.96 22.23
C ALA A 354 -23.10 22.05 22.47
#